data_AF-B2ICE0-F1
#
_entry.id   AF-B2ICE0-F1
#
_cell.length_a   1.000
_cell.length_b   1.000
_cell.length_c   1.000
_cell.angle_alpha   90.00
_cell.angle_beta   90.00
_cell.angle_gamma   90.00
#
_symmetry.space_group_name_H-M   'P 1'
#
loop_
_entity.id
_entity.type
_entity.pdbx_description
1 polymer ?
#
loop_
_entity_poly.entity_id
_entity_poly.type
_entity_poly.pdbx_seq_one_letter_code
_entity_poly.pdbx_strand_id
1 'polypeptide(L)'
;MSNDLSENSSQNSIEKIQPPNQVAEREEYIFASGWSGPLPPPQSLEAFEQILPGSASLIFGEFVKEAEHRRKQEDRESRFRVREGHIGQVLAGLFSIAAFGVTCYALYLGAFKTAVVIGTTTVISGIAAFLNKEQKEKQANEKST
;
A
#
# COMPACT_ATOMS: atom_id res chain seq x y z
N MET A 1 -14.42 27.90 -65.63
CA MET A 1 -14.70 26.49 -65.32
C MET A 1 -13.38 25.76 -65.47
N SER A 2 -12.77 25.41 -64.34
CA SER A 2 -11.80 24.32 -64.07
C SER A 2 -10.57 24.19 -65.00
N ASN A 3 -9.35 24.38 -64.49
CA ASN A 3 -8.42 23.33 -63.96
C ASN A 3 -8.02 22.30 -65.04
N ASP A 4 -6.78 21.85 -65.19
CA ASP A 4 -5.54 21.88 -64.41
C ASP A 4 -4.40 21.50 -65.39
N LEU A 5 -3.15 21.88 -65.08
CA LEU A 5 -2.02 20.96 -64.90
C LEU A 5 -0.65 21.67 -64.98
N SER A 6 0.23 21.21 -64.09
CA SER A 6 1.69 21.38 -63.96
C SER A 6 2.18 22.70 -63.32
N GLU A 7 2.44 22.72 -62.01
CA GLU A 7 3.53 22.13 -61.21
C GLU A 7 4.86 22.92 -61.21
N ASN A 8 5.12 23.47 -60.02
CA ASN A 8 6.35 23.25 -59.23
C ASN A 8 7.66 23.85 -59.74
N SER A 9 8.09 24.96 -59.12
CA SER A 9 9.44 25.12 -58.53
C SER A 9 9.69 26.56 -58.05
N SER A 10 9.00 26.96 -56.99
CA SER A 10 9.32 28.20 -56.26
C SER A 10 9.45 27.87 -54.79
N GLN A 11 10.69 27.68 -54.32
CA GLN A 11 11.15 28.04 -52.96
C GLN A 11 12.55 27.49 -52.72
N ASN A 12 13.57 28.19 -53.22
CA ASN A 12 14.88 28.16 -52.56
C ASN A 12 15.61 29.49 -52.83
N SER A 13 15.49 30.44 -51.90
CA SER A 13 16.32 31.64 -51.89
C SER A 13 16.39 32.23 -50.49
N ILE A 14 17.63 32.52 -50.09
CA ILE A 14 18.10 33.53 -49.12
C ILE A 14 18.48 33.01 -47.73
N GLU A 15 19.75 32.60 -47.67
CA GLU A 15 20.69 32.66 -46.54
C GLU A 15 20.79 34.06 -45.89
N LYS A 16 21.50 34.14 -44.74
CA LYS A 16 21.99 35.32 -43.96
C LYS A 16 21.04 35.67 -42.78
N ILE A 17 21.44 35.87 -41.52
CA ILE A 17 22.62 36.50 -40.90
C ILE A 17 22.68 36.07 -39.41
N GLN A 18 23.87 35.78 -38.88
CA GLN A 18 24.21 35.95 -37.45
C GLN A 18 25.37 36.98 -37.42
N PRO A 19 25.52 37.93 -36.46
CA PRO A 19 25.62 37.75 -34.99
C PRO A 19 25.03 39.00 -34.23
N PRO A 20 25.39 39.48 -33.00
CA PRO A 20 26.29 39.01 -31.92
C PRO A 20 25.76 39.14 -30.45
N ASN A 21 26.37 38.36 -29.54
CA ASN A 21 26.71 38.66 -28.13
C ASN A 21 25.95 39.78 -27.37
N GLN A 22 25.19 39.45 -26.31
CA GLN A 22 25.51 39.79 -24.91
C GLN A 22 24.40 39.46 -23.88
N VAL A 23 24.85 38.79 -22.83
CA VAL A 23 24.41 38.75 -21.41
C VAL A 23 23.04 38.18 -21.00
N ALA A 24 23.15 37.22 -20.08
CA ALA A 24 22.22 36.90 -19.00
C ALA A 24 20.97 36.08 -19.34
N GLU A 25 21.18 34.85 -19.78
CA GLU A 25 20.28 33.77 -19.39
C GLU A 25 21.15 32.59 -18.97
N ARG A 26 21.54 32.56 -17.68
CA ARG A 26 21.76 31.27 -17.04
C ARG A 26 20.36 30.66 -16.98
N GLU A 27 19.97 29.98 -18.05
CA GLU A 27 19.00 28.90 -17.92
C GLU A 27 19.63 27.92 -16.95
N GLU A 28 19.30 28.06 -15.67
CA GLU A 28 19.49 27.02 -14.69
C GLU A 28 18.63 25.87 -15.18
N TYR A 29 19.24 25.01 -15.99
CA TYR A 29 18.61 23.82 -16.52
C TYR A 29 18.37 22.90 -15.32
N ILE A 30 17.24 23.08 -14.65
CA ILE A 30 16.77 22.14 -13.64
C ILE A 30 16.45 20.86 -14.40
N PHE A 31 17.46 20.00 -14.53
CA PHE A 31 17.29 18.64 -14.95
C PHE A 31 16.54 17.91 -13.83
N ALA A 32 15.22 18.06 -13.83
CA ALA A 32 14.33 17.19 -13.08
C ALA A 32 14.37 15.81 -13.75
N SER A 33 15.49 15.09 -13.64
CA SER A 33 15.49 13.65 -13.82
C SER A 33 14.48 13.09 -12.83
N GLY A 34 13.38 12.54 -13.35
CA GLY A 34 12.38 11.83 -12.57
C GLY A 34 13.04 10.63 -11.88
N TRP A 35 13.64 10.90 -10.73
CA TRP A 35 14.20 9.86 -9.88
C TRP A 35 13.11 9.42 -8.93
N SER A 36 12.48 8.30 -9.26
CA SER A 36 11.53 7.62 -8.39
C SER A 36 12.23 6.46 -7.73
N GLY A 37 12.64 6.67 -6.49
CA GLY A 37 13.31 5.68 -5.70
C GLY A 37 13.61 6.22 -4.30
N PRO A 38 13.68 5.35 -3.28
CA PRO A 38 13.94 5.77 -1.90
C PRO A 38 15.41 6.15 -1.65
N LEU A 39 16.30 5.95 -2.64
CA LEU A 39 17.69 6.38 -2.61
C LEU A 39 17.83 7.77 -3.23
N PRO A 40 18.90 8.54 -2.93
CA PRO A 40 19.18 9.79 -3.64
C PRO A 40 19.50 9.53 -5.12
N PRO A 41 19.25 10.49 -6.02
CA PRO A 41 19.68 10.35 -7.41
C PRO A 41 21.21 10.24 -7.50
N PRO A 42 21.75 9.55 -8.54
CA PRO A 42 23.17 9.23 -8.64
C PRO A 42 24.07 10.47 -8.63
N GLN A 43 23.62 11.56 -9.27
CA GLN A 43 24.32 12.85 -9.28
C GLN A 43 24.46 13.45 -7.89
N SER A 44 23.42 13.35 -7.06
CA SER A 44 23.51 13.80 -5.66
C SER A 44 24.39 12.88 -4.83
N LEU A 45 24.38 11.57 -5.10
CA LEU A 45 25.23 10.60 -4.41
C LEU A 45 26.72 10.83 -4.70
N GLU A 46 27.05 11.15 -5.95
CA GLU A 46 28.40 11.54 -6.36
C GLU A 46 28.83 12.86 -5.68
N ALA A 47 27.93 13.84 -5.60
CA ALA A 47 28.20 15.08 -4.86
C ALA A 47 28.46 14.84 -3.37
N PHE A 48 27.71 13.93 -2.72
CA PHE A 48 27.96 13.55 -1.34
C PHE A 48 29.32 12.88 -1.16
N GLU A 49 29.71 11.98 -2.07
CA GLU A 49 31.01 11.30 -2.02
C GLU A 49 32.18 12.29 -2.19
N GLN A 50 32.00 13.33 -3.03
CA GLN A 50 32.99 14.40 -3.20
C GLN A 50 33.12 15.30 -1.95
N ILE A 51 32.02 15.56 -1.23
CA ILE A 51 32.01 16.36 -0.01
C ILE A 51 32.57 15.56 1.18
N LEU A 52 32.17 14.31 1.30
CA LEU A 52 32.56 13.40 2.36
C LEU A 52 32.80 12.00 1.76
N PRO A 53 34.07 11.62 1.53
CA PRO A 53 34.42 10.30 1.03
C PRO A 53 33.87 9.20 1.96
N GLY A 54 33.23 8.19 1.38
CA GLY A 54 32.54 7.11 2.08
C GLY A 54 31.08 7.38 2.42
N SER A 55 30.56 8.59 2.21
CA SER A 55 29.17 8.94 2.50
C SER A 55 28.17 8.15 1.65
N ALA A 56 28.50 7.83 0.39
CA ALA A 56 27.64 6.99 -0.44
C ALA A 56 27.44 5.61 0.21
N SER A 57 28.52 5.01 0.71
CA SER A 57 28.47 3.70 1.39
C SER A 57 27.66 3.73 2.69
N LEU A 58 27.72 4.83 3.44
CA LEU A 58 26.91 5.05 4.64
C LEU A 58 25.42 5.15 4.29
N ILE A 59 25.08 5.93 3.26
CA ILE A 59 23.70 6.09 2.78
C ILE A 59 23.13 4.74 2.32
N PHE A 60 23.89 3.96 1.55
CA PHE A 60 23.49 2.61 1.17
C PHE A 60 23.32 1.69 2.38
N GLY A 61 24.25 1.74 3.35
CA GLY A 61 24.18 0.94 4.56
C GLY A 61 22.93 1.24 5.38
N GLU A 62 22.62 2.51 5.61
CA GLU A 62 21.39 2.93 6.31
C GLU A 62 20.14 2.56 5.53
N PHE A 63 20.16 2.67 4.21
CA PHE A 63 19.04 2.24 3.37
C PHE A 63 18.78 0.73 3.48
N VAL A 64 19.83 -0.10 3.44
CA VAL A 64 19.72 -1.56 3.58
C VAL A 64 19.18 -1.93 4.97
N LYS A 65 19.68 -1.28 6.03
CA LYS A 65 19.19 -1.48 7.40
C LYS A 65 17.71 -1.12 7.52
N GLU A 66 17.30 0.00 6.94
CA GLU A 66 15.91 0.46 6.94
C GLU A 66 14.99 -0.50 6.17
N ALA A 67 15.46 -1.03 5.03
CA ALA A 67 14.74 -2.06 4.27
C ALA A 67 14.65 -3.40 5.04
N GLU A 68 15.70 -3.79 5.78
CA GLU A 68 15.65 -4.96 6.67
C GLU A 68 14.70 -4.72 7.85
N HIS A 69 14.70 -3.52 8.42
CA HIS A 69 13.79 -3.14 9.50
C HIS A 69 12.33 -3.20 9.05
N ARG A 70 12.01 -2.64 7.88
CA ARG A 70 10.67 -2.74 7.27
C ARG A 70 10.22 -4.19 7.09
N ARG A 71 11.06 -5.04 6.49
CA ARG A 71 10.76 -6.48 6.34
C ARG A 71 10.52 -7.17 7.68
N LYS A 72 11.33 -6.86 8.70
CA LYS A 72 11.13 -7.36 10.06
C LYS A 72 9.82 -6.87 10.68
N GLN A 73 9.41 -5.64 10.43
CA GLN A 73 8.12 -5.11 10.89
C GLN A 73 6.95 -5.79 10.16
N GLU A 74 7.00 -5.90 8.84
CA GLU A 74 6.00 -6.60 8.03
C GLU A 74 5.83 -8.07 8.48
N ASP A 75 6.94 -8.78 8.74
CA ASP A 75 6.92 -10.14 9.26
C ASP A 75 6.29 -10.23 10.66
N ARG A 76 6.59 -9.26 11.54
CA ARG A 76 6.02 -9.19 12.89
C ARG A 76 4.54 -8.91 12.82
N GLU A 77 4.11 -7.91 12.06
CA GLU A 77 2.71 -7.55 11.87
C GLU A 77 1.90 -8.71 11.29
N SER A 78 2.45 -9.42 10.30
CA SER A 78 1.83 -10.63 9.75
C SER A 78 1.61 -11.70 10.83
N ARG A 79 2.63 -11.96 11.66
CA ARG A 79 2.54 -12.92 12.77
C ARG A 79 1.56 -12.49 13.86
N PHE A 80 1.50 -11.20 14.18
CA PHE A 80 0.55 -10.66 15.16
C PHE A 80 -0.89 -10.78 14.67
N ARG A 81 -1.17 -10.44 13.41
CA ARG A 81 -2.52 -10.58 12.81
C ARG A 81 -3.04 -12.02 12.85
N VAL A 82 -2.18 -13.00 12.54
CA VAL A 82 -2.55 -14.42 12.62
C VAL A 82 -2.79 -14.84 14.07
N ARG A 83 -1.94 -14.41 15.00
CA ARG A 83 -2.07 -14.75 16.42
C ARG A 83 -3.33 -14.16 17.05
N GLU A 84 -3.65 -12.89 16.78
CA GLU A 84 -4.84 -12.21 17.28
C GLU A 84 -6.13 -12.90 16.81
N GLY A 85 -6.19 -13.30 15.54
CA GLY A 85 -7.32 -14.05 15.00
C GLY A 85 -7.53 -15.38 15.72
N HIS A 86 -6.45 -16.14 15.95
CA HIS A 86 -6.54 -17.42 16.65
C HIS A 86 -6.92 -17.30 18.12
N ILE A 87 -6.38 -16.32 18.85
CA ILE A 87 -6.74 -16.10 20.26
C ILE A 87 -8.21 -15.70 20.39
N GLY A 88 -8.68 -14.78 19.53
CA GLY A 88 -10.08 -14.38 19.51
C GLY A 88 -11.02 -15.55 19.23
N GLN A 89 -10.68 -16.42 18.27
CA GLN A 89 -11.48 -17.60 17.95
C GLN A 89 -11.50 -18.63 19.09
N VAL A 90 -10.38 -18.85 19.78
CA VAL A 90 -10.31 -19.77 20.92
C VAL A 90 -11.16 -19.26 22.10
N LEU A 91 -11.07 -17.97 22.42
CA LEU A 91 -11.88 -17.35 23.48
C LEU A 91 -13.38 -17.40 23.15
N ALA A 92 -13.75 -17.12 21.89
CA ALA A 92 -15.13 -17.24 21.43
C ALA A 92 -15.64 -18.69 21.53
N GLY A 93 -14.83 -19.68 21.13
CA GLY A 93 -15.16 -21.09 21.27
C GLY A 93 -15.37 -21.51 22.73
N LEU A 94 -14.48 -21.09 23.63
CA LEU A 94 -14.63 -21.37 25.06
C LEU A 94 -15.89 -20.73 25.64
N PHE A 95 -16.20 -19.50 25.25
CA PHE A 95 -17.44 -18.81 25.63
C PHE A 95 -18.68 -19.57 25.12
N SER A 96 -18.69 -20.02 23.87
CA SER A 96 -19.81 -20.79 23.32
C SER A 96 -20.02 -22.09 24.08
N ILE A 97 -18.96 -22.83 24.40
CA ILE A 97 -19.04 -24.08 25.19
C ILE A 97 -19.63 -23.80 26.57
N ALA A 98 -19.17 -22.75 27.25
CA ALA A 98 -19.69 -22.36 28.55
C ALA A 98 -21.19 -21.97 28.48
N ALA A 99 -21.58 -21.18 27.48
CA ALA A 99 -22.96 -20.76 27.27
C ALA A 99 -23.89 -21.97 27.03
N PHE A 100 -23.48 -22.91 26.18
CA PHE A 100 -24.24 -24.16 25.98
C PHE A 100 -24.29 -25.02 27.24
N GLY A 101 -23.21 -25.08 28.03
CA GLY A 101 -23.20 -25.75 29.33
C GLY A 101 -24.25 -25.17 30.28
N VAL A 102 -24.35 -23.83 30.36
CA VAL A 102 -25.38 -23.13 31.14
C VAL A 102 -26.78 -23.44 30.61
N THR A 103 -26.97 -23.46 29.28
CA THR A 103 -28.27 -23.84 28.68
C THR A 103 -28.68 -25.26 29.02
N CYS A 104 -27.78 -26.24 28.90
CA CYS A 104 -28.04 -27.64 29.27
C CYS A 104 -28.37 -27.78 30.76
N TYR A 105 -27.64 -27.06 31.63
CA TYR A 105 -27.89 -27.06 33.06
C TYR A 105 -29.25 -26.44 33.41
N ALA A 106 -29.64 -25.34 32.74
CA ALA A 106 -30.95 -24.72 32.92
C ALA A 106 -32.10 -25.64 32.46
N LEU A 107 -31.90 -26.42 31.38
CA LEU A 107 -32.87 -27.44 30.97
C LEU A 107 -33.01 -28.55 32.00
N TYR A 108 -31.91 -28.99 32.60
CA TYR A 108 -31.91 -30.00 33.65
C TYR A 108 -32.71 -29.57 34.89
N LEU A 109 -32.63 -28.29 35.26
CA LEU A 109 -33.41 -27.68 36.34
C LEU A 109 -34.89 -27.42 35.98
N GLY A 110 -35.33 -27.74 34.76
CA GLY A 110 -36.69 -27.48 34.29
C GLY A 110 -36.97 -26.02 33.93
N ALA A 111 -35.95 -25.17 33.88
CA ALA A 111 -36.08 -23.74 33.59
C ALA A 111 -36.16 -23.46 32.08
N PHE A 112 -37.13 -24.07 31.39
CA PHE A 112 -37.24 -24.08 29.92
C PHE A 112 -37.21 -22.68 29.29
N LYS A 113 -37.94 -21.71 29.87
CA LYS A 113 -37.96 -20.32 29.36
C LYS A 113 -36.57 -19.70 29.33
N THR A 114 -35.79 -19.89 30.39
CA THR A 114 -34.42 -19.34 30.49
C THR A 114 -33.47 -20.03 29.51
N ALA A 115 -33.58 -21.34 29.38
CA ALA A 115 -32.78 -22.11 28.44
C ALA A 115 -33.04 -21.71 26.99
N VAL A 116 -34.31 -21.50 26.61
CA VAL A 116 -34.67 -21.05 25.26
C VAL A 116 -34.08 -19.67 24.96
N VAL A 117 -34.20 -18.71 25.89
CA VAL A 117 -33.67 -17.36 25.69
C VAL A 117 -32.14 -17.38 25.52
N ILE A 118 -31.43 -18.07 26.42
CA ILE A 118 -29.96 -18.14 26.39
C ILE A 118 -29.49 -18.91 25.15
N GLY A 119 -30.10 -20.07 24.86
CA GLY A 119 -29.71 -20.91 23.72
C GLY A 119 -29.92 -20.22 22.38
N THR A 120 -31.10 -19.63 22.15
CA THR A 120 -31.40 -18.93 20.89
C THR A 120 -30.54 -17.69 20.68
N THR A 121 -30.33 -16.88 21.73
CA THR A 121 -29.46 -15.70 21.68
C THR A 121 -28.02 -16.10 21.34
N THR A 122 -27.52 -17.19 21.93
CA THR A 122 -26.15 -17.68 21.68
C THR A 122 -25.97 -18.11 20.22
N VAL A 123 -26.94 -18.84 19.66
CA VAL A 123 -26.90 -19.28 18.26
C VAL A 123 -26.97 -18.08 17.30
N ILE A 124 -27.91 -17.16 17.51
CA ILE A 124 -28.05 -15.95 16.67
C ILE A 124 -26.77 -15.10 16.71
N SER A 125 -26.20 -14.90 17.90
CA SER A 125 -24.94 -14.17 18.08
C SER A 125 -23.79 -14.85 17.33
N GLY A 126 -23.67 -16.17 17.42
CA GLY A 126 -22.66 -16.94 16.69
C GLY A 126 -22.80 -16.77 15.18
N ILE A 127 -24.02 -16.94 14.64
CA ILE A 127 -24.28 -16.76 13.20
C ILE A 127 -23.94 -15.33 12.75
N ALA A 128 -24.36 -14.31 13.51
CA ALA A 128 -24.07 -12.93 13.19
C ALA A 128 -22.55 -12.65 13.19
N ALA A 129 -21.80 -13.23 14.12
CA ALA A 129 -20.34 -13.11 14.15
C ALA A 129 -19.68 -13.75 12.91
N PHE A 130 -20.16 -14.92 12.47
CA PHE A 130 -19.67 -15.58 11.25
C PHE A 130 -19.99 -14.77 9.99
N LEU A 131 -21.22 -14.29 9.83
CA LEU A 131 -21.61 -13.48 8.67
C LEU A 131 -20.82 -12.16 8.59
N ASN A 132 -20.61 -11.49 9.73
CA ASN A 132 -19.82 -10.26 9.79
C ASN A 132 -18.34 -10.49 9.43
N LYS A 133 -17.80 -11.69 9.70
CA LYS A 133 -16.44 -12.05 9.29
C LYS A 133 -16.34 -12.16 7.77
N GLU A 134 -17.26 -12.87 7.12
CA GLU A 134 -17.28 -13.00 5.66
C GLU A 134 -17.44 -11.65 4.95
N GLN A 135 -18.26 -10.74 5.49
CA GLN A 135 -18.42 -9.41 4.91
C GLN A 135 -17.14 -8.56 5.02
N LYS A 136 -16.42 -8.64 6.15
CA LYS A 136 -15.14 -7.95 6.30
C LYS A 136 -14.08 -8.49 5.34
N GLU A 137 -14.06 -9.81 5.11
CA GLU A 137 -13.16 -10.44 4.14
C GLU A 137 -13.47 -9.99 2.70
N LYS A 138 -14.76 -9.92 2.32
CA LYS A 138 -15.17 -9.42 1.00
C LYS A 138 -14.80 -7.96 0.77
N GLN A 139 -15.05 -7.09 1.75
CA GLN A 139 -14.69 -5.66 1.65
C GLN A 139 -13.18 -5.41 1.59
N ALA A 140 -12.38 -6.26 2.23
CA ALA A 140 -10.92 -6.18 2.15
C ALA A 140 -10.39 -6.55 0.76
N ASN A 141 -11.03 -7.53 0.09
CA ASN A 141 -10.66 -7.96 -1.26
C ASN A 141 -11.06 -6.93 -2.33
N GLU A 142 -12.25 -6.34 -2.20
CA GLU A 142 -12.76 -5.32 -3.14
C GLU A 142 -11.95 -4.02 -3.12
N LYS A 143 -11.40 -3.62 -1.97
CA LYS A 143 -10.53 -2.43 -1.86
C LYS A 143 -9.10 -2.62 -2.38
N SER A 144 -8.72 -3.87 -2.68
CA SER A 144 -7.37 -4.21 -3.16
C SER A 144 -7.32 -4.42 -4.67
N THR A 145 -8.47 -4.32 -5.37
CA THR A 145 -8.62 -4.39 -6.83
C THR A 145 -8.87 -2.99 -7.38
#